data_AF-A0A7Y2A664-F1
#
_entry.id   AF-A0A7Y2A664-F1
#
_cell.length_a   1.000
_cell.length_b   1.000
_cell.length_c   1.000
_cell.angle_alpha   90.00
_cell.angle_beta   90.00
_cell.angle_gamma   90.00
#
_symmetry.space_group_name_H-M   'P 1'
#
loop_
_entity.id
_entity.type
_entity.pdbx_description
1 polymer ?
#
loop_
_entity_poly.entity_id
_entity_poly.type
_entity_poly.pdbx_seq_one_letter_code
_entity_poly.pdbx_strand_id
1 'polypeptide(L)'
;MLTDLVALLEAHVPVDEKEAADLASILRVVERDGPASMSRHHFTPGHLTASAFVTNGEGVLLIHHDRLGRWLQPGGHVEPDDGDLRAAAIREVEEETTLRDLESLGLLDVDVHEIPAARGEPTHLHLDVRWAFRASGEPAPGDGVSAARWARLEELPLLGADRSVLRGAVKLLGGAPS
;
A
#
# COMPACT_ATOMS: atom_id res chain seq x y z
N MET A 1 3.42 12.15 13.55
CA MET A 1 2.37 11.09 13.48
C MET A 1 1.32 11.38 12.41
N LEU A 2 0.49 12.43 12.53
CA LEU A 2 -0.45 12.82 11.44
C LEU A 2 -0.07 14.12 10.74
N THR A 3 0.50 15.10 11.43
CA THR A 3 0.96 16.36 10.82
C THR A 3 2.02 16.10 9.74
N ASP A 4 2.96 15.19 10.01
CA ASP A 4 4.00 14.82 9.04
C ASP A 4 3.40 14.10 7.82
N LEU A 5 2.38 13.26 8.04
CA LEU A 5 1.65 12.60 6.96
C LEU A 5 0.94 13.62 6.08
N VAL A 6 0.22 14.59 6.67
CA VAL A 6 -0.49 15.63 5.91
C VAL A 6 0.49 16.42 5.05
N ALA A 7 1.62 16.85 5.62
CA ALA A 7 2.64 17.56 4.85
C ALA A 7 3.19 16.74 3.68
N LEU A 8 3.40 15.43 3.86
CA LEU A 8 3.81 14.53 2.78
C LEU A 8 2.73 14.38 1.70
N LEU A 9 1.47 14.23 2.11
CA LEU A 9 0.33 14.12 1.19
C LEU A 9 0.10 15.43 0.41
N GLU A 10 0.21 16.59 1.05
CA GLU A 10 0.07 17.90 0.39
C GLU A 10 1.22 18.17 -0.60
N ALA A 11 2.41 17.64 -0.33
CA ALA A 11 3.57 17.72 -1.23
C ALA A 11 3.54 16.66 -2.34
N HIS A 12 2.67 15.66 -2.25
CA HIS A 12 2.57 14.56 -3.22
C HIS A 12 2.01 15.07 -4.54
N VAL A 13 2.62 14.64 -5.65
CA VAL A 13 2.19 15.03 -7.01
C VAL A 13 1.53 13.82 -7.68
N PRO A 14 0.20 13.81 -7.84
CA PRO A 14 -0.50 12.73 -8.52
C PRO A 14 -0.09 12.62 -10.00
N VAL A 15 -0.03 11.39 -10.52
CA VAL A 15 0.31 11.15 -11.94
C VAL A 15 -0.91 11.14 -12.85
N ASP A 16 -2.12 10.94 -12.30
CA ASP A 16 -3.36 10.93 -13.05
C ASP A 16 -4.54 11.49 -12.22
N GLU A 17 -5.70 11.62 -12.88
CA GLU A 17 -6.92 12.14 -12.26
C GLU A 17 -7.46 11.23 -11.16
N LYS A 18 -7.24 9.91 -11.25
CA LYS A 18 -7.68 8.94 -10.24
C LYS A 18 -6.91 9.17 -8.95
N GLU A 19 -5.59 9.19 -9.03
CA GLU A 19 -4.75 9.45 -7.86
C GLU A 19 -5.00 10.84 -7.28
N ALA A 20 -5.25 11.85 -8.10
CA ALA A 20 -5.61 13.18 -7.60
C ALA A 20 -6.92 13.18 -6.78
N ALA A 21 -7.92 12.43 -7.24
CA ALA A 21 -9.18 12.26 -6.53
C ALA A 21 -9.01 11.44 -5.23
N ASP A 22 -8.15 10.42 -5.26
CA ASP A 22 -7.80 9.59 -4.10
C ASP A 22 -7.08 10.42 -3.04
N LEU A 23 -6.07 11.20 -3.44
CA LEU A 23 -5.32 12.09 -2.56
C LEU A 23 -6.26 13.09 -1.87
N ALA A 24 -7.14 13.74 -2.63
CA ALA A 24 -8.12 14.66 -2.08
C ALA A 24 -9.09 13.98 -1.09
N SER A 25 -9.45 12.72 -1.34
CA SER A 25 -10.32 11.94 -0.45
C SER A 25 -9.63 11.59 0.86
N ILE A 26 -8.35 11.18 0.80
CA ILE A 26 -7.53 10.89 1.98
C ILE A 26 -7.36 12.15 2.82
N LEU A 27 -6.93 13.28 2.22
CA LEU A 27 -6.75 14.54 2.92
C LEU A 27 -8.03 14.99 3.63
N ARG A 28 -9.19 14.88 2.97
CA ARG A 28 -10.49 15.21 3.57
C ARG A 28 -10.81 14.37 4.80
N VAL A 29 -10.53 13.07 4.76
CA VAL A 29 -10.79 12.17 5.89
C VAL A 29 -9.82 12.46 7.03
N VAL A 30 -8.53 12.65 6.73
CA VAL A 30 -7.53 13.00 7.74
C VAL A 30 -7.85 14.32 8.42
N GLU A 31 -8.24 15.34 7.67
CA GLU A 31 -8.62 16.66 8.21
C GLU A 31 -9.85 16.56 9.11
N ARG A 32 -10.86 15.79 8.69
CA ARG A 32 -12.13 15.66 9.41
C ARG A 32 -12.03 14.81 10.68
N ASP A 33 -11.35 13.67 10.59
CA ASP A 33 -11.42 12.60 11.60
C ASP A 33 -10.12 12.42 12.39
N GLY A 34 -9.01 13.00 11.92
CA GLY A 34 -7.72 12.96 12.60
C GLY A 34 -7.28 11.52 12.94
N PRO A 35 -6.78 11.25 14.15
CA PRO A 35 -6.32 9.92 14.57
C PRO A 35 -7.35 8.80 14.43
N ALA A 36 -8.64 9.12 14.49
CA ALA A 36 -9.69 8.10 14.37
C ALA A 36 -9.67 7.42 12.98
N SER A 37 -9.19 8.12 11.95
CA SER A 37 -9.05 7.58 10.60
C SER A 37 -8.04 6.43 10.48
N MET A 38 -7.16 6.21 11.47
CA MET A 38 -6.20 5.09 11.46
C MET A 38 -6.82 3.80 12.03
N SER A 39 -7.98 3.86 12.65
CA SER A 39 -8.62 2.68 13.24
C SER A 39 -9.26 1.82 12.16
N ARG A 40 -8.95 0.52 12.14
CA ARG A 40 -9.66 -0.48 11.31
C ARG A 40 -11.18 -0.59 11.57
N HIS A 41 -11.68 0.07 12.62
CA HIS A 41 -13.12 0.14 12.95
C HIS A 41 -13.77 1.46 12.51
N HIS A 42 -13.02 2.33 11.84
CA HIS A 42 -13.55 3.56 11.26
C HIS A 42 -14.09 3.26 9.86
N PHE A 43 -15.40 3.01 9.77
CA PHE A 43 -16.05 2.57 8.53
C PHE A 43 -16.67 3.69 7.69
N THR A 44 -16.75 4.93 8.20
CA THR A 44 -17.48 6.02 7.53
C THR A 44 -16.61 7.26 7.29
N PRO A 45 -16.12 7.52 6.07
CA PRO A 45 -16.30 6.70 4.87
C PRO A 45 -15.40 5.46 4.86
N GLY A 46 -14.39 5.40 5.72
CA GLY A 46 -13.36 4.37 5.71
C GLY A 46 -12.17 4.75 6.59
N HIS A 47 -11.07 4.02 6.48
CA HIS A 47 -9.87 4.20 7.29
C HIS A 47 -8.59 4.06 6.47
N LEU A 48 -7.51 4.61 7.02
CA LEU A 48 -6.18 4.56 6.46
C LEU A 48 -5.62 3.14 6.52
N THR A 49 -5.04 2.71 5.40
CA THR A 49 -4.22 1.51 5.30
C THR A 49 -2.84 1.90 4.78
N ALA A 50 -1.87 1.01 4.98
CA ALA A 50 -0.51 1.21 4.52
C ALA A 50 -0.07 0.04 3.65
N SER A 51 0.43 0.36 2.45
CA SER A 51 0.99 -0.63 1.52
C SER A 51 2.44 -0.31 1.19
N ALA A 52 3.20 -1.34 0.84
CA ALA A 52 4.62 -1.24 0.52
C ALA A 52 4.92 -1.70 -0.90
N PHE A 53 5.47 -0.79 -1.70
CA PHE A 53 6.05 -1.11 -3.00
C PHE A 53 7.57 -1.22 -2.83
N VAL A 54 8.07 -2.45 -2.78
CA VAL A 54 9.49 -2.75 -2.53
C VAL A 54 10.18 -3.14 -3.83
N THR A 55 11.37 -2.61 -4.10
CA THR A 55 12.20 -3.01 -5.25
C THR A 55 13.55 -3.59 -4.83
N ASN A 56 14.07 -4.53 -5.61
CA ASN A 56 15.46 -4.99 -5.57
C ASN A 56 16.35 -4.31 -6.62
N GLY A 57 15.83 -3.33 -7.36
CA GLY A 57 16.50 -2.65 -8.48
C GLY A 57 16.13 -3.18 -9.86
N GLU A 58 15.62 -4.42 -9.98
CA GLU A 58 15.19 -5.00 -11.26
C GLU A 58 13.67 -5.21 -11.35
N GLY A 59 13.02 -5.46 -10.22
CA GLY A 59 11.60 -5.74 -10.15
C GLY A 59 10.95 -5.19 -8.88
N VAL A 60 9.67 -5.51 -8.72
CA VAL A 60 8.86 -5.18 -7.55
C VAL A 60 8.51 -6.46 -6.78
N LEU A 61 8.44 -6.37 -5.46
CA LEU A 61 7.96 -7.43 -4.59
C LEU A 61 6.45 -7.60 -4.75
N LEU A 62 6.01 -8.84 -5.00
CA LEU A 62 4.61 -9.24 -4.93
C LEU A 62 4.42 -10.45 -4.02
N ILE A 63 3.27 -10.47 -3.37
CA ILE A 63 2.74 -11.58 -2.56
C ILE A 63 1.49 -12.17 -3.20
N HIS A 64 1.31 -13.47 -3.07
CA HIS A 64 0.06 -14.14 -3.44
C HIS A 64 -0.81 -14.28 -2.19
N HIS A 65 -1.80 -13.39 -2.06
CA HIS A 65 -2.63 -13.29 -0.88
C HIS A 65 -3.65 -14.45 -0.82
N ASP A 66 -3.64 -15.23 0.27
CA ASP A 66 -4.44 -16.46 0.39
C ASP A 66 -5.94 -16.24 0.29
N ARG A 67 -6.44 -15.17 0.92
CA ARG A 67 -7.87 -14.86 0.95
C ARG A 67 -8.38 -14.33 -0.39
N LEU A 68 -7.57 -13.54 -1.08
CA LEU A 68 -7.96 -12.88 -2.33
C LEU A 68 -7.63 -13.73 -3.56
N GLY A 69 -6.65 -14.64 -3.47
CA GLY A 69 -6.15 -15.41 -4.61
C GLY A 69 -5.54 -14.53 -5.70
N ARG A 70 -4.86 -13.45 -5.29
CA ARG A 70 -4.33 -12.42 -6.20
C ARG A 70 -2.89 -12.08 -5.84
N TRP A 71 -2.11 -11.72 -6.84
CA TRP A 71 -0.80 -11.10 -6.67
C TRP A 71 -0.93 -9.61 -6.38
N LEU A 72 -0.40 -9.17 -5.24
CA LEU A 72 -0.51 -7.80 -4.74
C LEU A 72 0.82 -7.37 -4.12
N GLN A 73 0.99 -6.07 -3.92
CA GLN A 73 2.01 -5.55 -3.02
C GLN A 73 1.67 -5.90 -1.56
N PRO A 74 2.66 -6.04 -0.66
CA PRO A 74 2.40 -6.16 0.77
C PRO A 74 1.64 -4.97 1.35
N GLY A 75 0.78 -5.19 2.34
CA GLY A 75 0.06 -4.09 2.99
C GLY A 75 -1.14 -4.49 3.83
N GLY A 76 -1.55 -3.58 4.72
CA GLY A 76 -2.57 -3.88 5.70
C GLY A 76 -3.01 -2.68 6.55
N HIS A 77 -3.66 -3.02 7.67
CA HIS A 77 -4.20 -2.03 8.62
C HIS A 77 -3.08 -1.47 9.49
N VAL A 78 -3.29 -0.25 10.01
CA VAL A 78 -2.43 0.29 11.05
C VAL A 78 -2.77 -0.37 12.39
N GLU A 79 -1.77 -0.92 13.07
CA GLU A 79 -1.90 -1.52 14.39
C GLU A 79 -1.56 -0.51 15.50
N PRO A 80 -2.03 -0.75 16.76
CA PRO A 80 -1.77 0.16 17.87
C PRO A 80 -0.28 0.40 18.18
N ASP A 81 0.57 -0.57 17.85
CA ASP A 81 2.02 -0.50 18.09
C ASP A 81 2.78 0.14 16.91
N ASP A 82 2.11 0.41 15.77
CA ASP A 82 2.71 1.12 14.65
C ASP A 82 2.87 2.61 15.00
N GLY A 83 4.09 3.14 14.88
CA GLY A 83 4.35 4.56 15.15
C GLY A 83 3.75 5.51 14.11
N ASP A 84 3.59 5.05 12.87
CA ASP A 84 2.94 5.75 11.76
C ASP A 84 2.60 4.77 10.61
N LEU A 85 2.00 5.28 9.52
CA LEU A 85 1.69 4.47 8.33
C LEU A 85 2.92 3.87 7.65
N ARG A 86 4.08 4.52 7.73
CA ARG A 86 5.30 3.97 7.12
C ARG A 86 5.79 2.78 7.94
N ALA A 87 5.69 2.84 9.27
CA ALA A 87 5.98 1.73 10.17
C ALA A 87 5.04 0.55 9.90
N ALA A 88 3.73 0.79 9.73
CA ALA A 88 2.78 -0.24 9.34
C ALA A 88 3.17 -0.93 8.02
N ALA A 89 3.51 -0.15 6.98
CA ALA A 89 3.97 -0.72 5.71
C ALA A 89 5.24 -1.57 5.83
N ILE A 90 6.19 -1.19 6.72
CA ILE A 90 7.41 -1.96 6.98
C ILE A 90 7.07 -3.28 7.68
N ARG A 91 6.19 -3.24 8.69
CA ARG A 91 5.74 -4.43 9.44
C ARG A 91 5.08 -5.44 8.50
N GLU A 92 4.16 -5.00 7.65
CA GLU A 92 3.46 -5.88 6.69
C GLU A 92 4.45 -6.57 5.74
N VAL A 93 5.49 -5.87 5.27
CA VAL A 93 6.54 -6.52 4.45
C VAL A 93 7.26 -7.61 5.23
N GLU A 94 7.58 -7.38 6.51
CA GLU A 94 8.25 -8.38 7.34
C GLU A 94 7.34 -9.59 7.60
N GLU A 95 6.09 -9.35 7.99
CA GLU A 95 5.10 -10.39 8.32
C GLU A 95 4.75 -11.23 7.10
N GLU A 96 4.52 -10.60 5.95
CA GLU A 96 4.08 -11.29 4.74
C GLU A 96 5.25 -11.88 3.94
N THR A 97 6.47 -11.35 4.06
CA THR A 97 7.58 -11.77 3.16
C THR A 97 8.89 -12.15 3.83
N THR A 98 8.98 -12.04 5.16
CA THR A 98 10.20 -12.24 5.97
C THR A 98 11.35 -11.27 5.65
N LEU A 99 11.16 -10.35 4.70
CA LEU A 99 12.17 -9.36 4.34
C LEU A 99 12.32 -8.31 5.44
N ARG A 100 13.58 -7.93 5.68
CA ARG A 100 13.98 -6.93 6.68
C ARG A 100 14.92 -5.90 6.04
N ASP A 101 15.36 -4.94 6.84
CA ASP A 101 16.36 -3.93 6.46
C ASP A 101 15.95 -3.10 5.23
N LEU A 102 14.68 -2.66 5.21
CA LEU A 102 14.13 -1.86 4.13
C LEU A 102 14.71 -0.43 4.12
N GLU A 103 15.34 -0.05 3.01
CA GLU A 103 15.70 1.34 2.72
C GLU A 103 14.44 2.09 2.27
N SER A 104 14.04 3.14 2.99
CA SER A 104 12.88 3.92 2.58
C SER A 104 13.23 4.91 1.46
N LEU A 105 12.40 4.92 0.42
CA LEU A 105 12.49 5.84 -0.72
C LEU A 105 11.42 6.95 -0.65
N GLY A 106 10.54 6.90 0.35
CA GLY A 106 9.51 7.91 0.61
C GLY A 106 8.09 7.47 0.23
N LEU A 107 7.17 8.44 0.24
CA LEU A 107 5.79 8.26 -0.23
C LEU A 107 5.82 8.06 -1.76
N LEU A 108 5.07 7.08 -2.27
CA LEU A 108 5.07 6.70 -3.68
C LEU A 108 3.77 7.02 -4.39
N ASP A 109 2.65 6.62 -3.79
CA ASP A 109 1.34 6.58 -4.41
C ASP A 109 0.26 6.67 -3.34
N VAL A 110 -0.96 6.96 -3.77
CA VAL A 110 -2.15 6.81 -2.93
C VAL A 110 -3.27 6.17 -3.74
N ASP A 111 -4.14 5.42 -3.06
CA ASP A 111 -5.32 4.83 -3.69
C ASP A 111 -6.48 4.74 -2.72
N VAL A 112 -7.68 4.93 -3.24
CA VAL A 112 -8.91 4.70 -2.50
C VAL A 112 -9.73 3.65 -3.23
N HIS A 113 -10.11 2.61 -2.50
CA HIS A 113 -10.93 1.53 -3.00
C HIS A 113 -11.94 1.05 -1.97
N GLU A 114 -13.06 0.53 -2.46
CA GLU A 114 -14.15 0.02 -1.64
C GLU A 114 -13.87 -1.41 -1.19
N ILE A 115 -14.13 -1.67 0.10
CA ILE A 115 -14.19 -3.00 0.69
C ILE A 115 -15.66 -3.38 0.84
N PRO A 116 -16.12 -4.44 0.16
CA PRO A 116 -17.50 -4.92 0.29
C PRO A 116 -17.80 -5.38 1.72
N ALA A 117 -19.05 -5.18 2.16
CA ALA A 117 -19.51 -5.66 3.45
C ALA A 117 -19.24 -7.17 3.64
N ALA A 118 -18.54 -7.52 4.72
CA ALA A 118 -18.16 -8.90 5.03
C ALA A 118 -17.93 -9.08 6.52
N ARG A 119 -18.21 -10.28 7.04
CA ARG A 119 -17.91 -10.68 8.44
C ARG A 119 -18.42 -9.70 9.52
N GLY A 120 -19.53 -9.02 9.26
CA GLY A 120 -20.14 -8.07 10.19
C GLY A 120 -19.63 -6.63 10.04
N GLU A 121 -18.67 -6.38 9.14
CA GLU A 121 -18.20 -5.04 8.77
C GLU A 121 -19.08 -4.50 7.62
N PRO A 122 -19.53 -3.23 7.68
CA PRO A 122 -20.24 -2.61 6.58
C PRO A 122 -19.30 -2.33 5.40
N THR A 123 -19.88 -2.02 4.24
CA THR A 123 -19.09 -1.47 3.13
C THR A 123 -18.40 -0.19 3.57
N HIS A 124 -17.11 -0.07 3.29
CA HIS A 124 -16.28 1.06 3.67
C HIS A 124 -15.13 1.24 2.68
N LEU A 125 -14.39 2.33 2.81
CA LEU A 125 -13.19 2.59 2.02
C LEU A 125 -11.93 2.18 2.76
N HIS A 126 -10.99 1.58 2.04
CA HIS A 126 -9.58 1.64 2.39
C HIS A 126 -8.97 2.87 1.73
N LEU A 127 -8.31 3.70 2.54
CA LEU A 127 -7.63 4.93 2.19
C LEU A 127 -6.12 4.66 2.22
N ASP A 128 -5.63 4.06 1.14
CA ASP A 128 -4.33 3.39 1.11
C ASP A 128 -3.19 4.36 0.81
N VAL A 129 -2.26 4.49 1.76
CA VAL A 129 -1.04 5.29 1.63
C VAL A 129 0.12 4.36 1.31
N ARG A 130 0.76 4.58 0.16
CA ARG A 130 1.69 3.60 -0.43
C ARG A 130 3.11 4.12 -0.39
N TRP A 131 3.97 3.35 0.25
CA TRP A 131 5.37 3.71 0.48
C TRP A 131 6.30 2.95 -0.44
N ALA A 132 7.34 3.62 -0.92
CA ALA A 132 8.41 3.00 -1.68
C ALA A 132 9.56 2.58 -0.76
N PHE A 133 10.06 1.38 -1.01
CA PHE A 133 11.25 0.84 -0.34
C PHE A 133 12.19 0.16 -1.33
N ARG A 134 13.45 0.07 -0.95
CA ARG A 134 14.43 -0.83 -1.54
C ARG A 134 14.85 -1.87 -0.52
N ALA A 135 15.01 -3.11 -0.97
CA ALA A 135 15.53 -4.19 -0.15
C ALA A 135 16.52 -5.05 -0.95
N SER A 136 17.42 -5.70 -0.22
CA SER A 136 18.26 -6.77 -0.74
C SER A 136 17.92 -8.05 0.00
N GLY A 137 17.64 -9.13 -0.71
CA GLY A 137 17.27 -10.41 -0.12
C GLY A 137 16.28 -11.18 -0.99
N GLU A 138 16.04 -12.44 -0.60
CA GLU A 138 15.02 -13.27 -1.24
C GLU A 138 13.77 -13.31 -0.38
N PRO A 139 12.61 -12.86 -0.88
CA PRO A 139 11.36 -12.93 -0.15
C PRO A 139 10.90 -14.38 -0.03
N ALA A 140 10.29 -14.71 1.10
CA ALA A 140 9.64 -15.99 1.34
C ALA A 140 8.23 -15.75 1.91
N PRO A 141 7.22 -16.57 1.58
CA PRO A 141 5.88 -16.36 2.10
C PRO A 141 5.85 -16.45 3.62
N GLY A 142 5.21 -15.45 4.24
CA GLY A 142 4.90 -15.40 5.66
C GLY A 142 3.40 -15.46 5.91
N ASP A 143 2.90 -14.61 6.81
CA ASP A 143 1.53 -14.66 7.29
C ASP A 143 0.51 -14.29 6.20
N GLY A 144 -0.52 -15.11 6.03
CA GLY A 144 -1.64 -14.83 5.11
C GLY A 144 -1.32 -14.90 3.61
N VAL A 145 -0.11 -15.34 3.25
CA VAL A 145 0.38 -15.42 1.86
C VAL A 145 0.94 -16.81 1.53
N SER A 146 0.71 -17.26 0.31
CA SER A 146 1.15 -18.58 -0.17
C SER A 146 2.41 -18.53 -1.04
N ALA A 147 2.77 -17.36 -1.53
CA ALA A 147 3.99 -17.12 -2.28
C ALA A 147 4.42 -15.65 -2.17
N ALA A 148 5.73 -15.41 -2.25
CA ALA A 148 6.30 -14.08 -2.39
C ALA A 148 7.41 -14.13 -3.44
N ARG A 149 7.52 -13.10 -4.28
CA ARG A 149 8.54 -13.06 -5.34
C ARG A 149 8.87 -11.65 -5.79
N TRP A 150 10.08 -11.51 -6.34
CA TRP A 150 10.40 -10.42 -7.25
C TRP A 150 9.71 -10.67 -8.61
N ALA A 151 9.04 -9.64 -9.13
CA ALA A 151 8.40 -9.64 -10.44
C ALA A 151 8.87 -8.44 -11.25
N ARG A 152 9.26 -8.66 -12.51
CA ARG A 152 9.55 -7.57 -13.46
C ARG A 152 8.26 -6.93 -13.96
N LEU A 153 8.34 -5.69 -14.45
CA LEU A 153 7.16 -4.95 -14.93
C LEU A 153 6.37 -5.72 -15.99
N GLU A 154 7.07 -6.38 -16.91
CA GLU A 154 6.48 -7.18 -17.98
C GLU A 154 5.75 -8.44 -17.49
N GLU A 155 6.05 -8.91 -16.27
CA GLU A 155 5.37 -10.07 -15.67
C GLU A 155 4.05 -9.68 -15.01
N LEU A 156 3.88 -8.43 -14.59
CA LEU A 156 2.71 -7.97 -13.82
C LEU A 156 1.38 -8.27 -14.51
N PRO A 157 1.19 -8.02 -15.83
CA PRO A 157 -0.06 -8.36 -16.50
C PRO A 157 -0.33 -9.88 -16.52
N LEU A 158 0.72 -10.70 -16.62
CA LEU A 158 0.62 -12.16 -16.61
C LEU A 158 0.23 -12.70 -15.23
N LEU A 159 0.58 -11.97 -14.17
CA LEU A 159 0.20 -12.26 -12.78
C LEU A 159 -1.19 -11.72 -12.42
N GLY A 160 -1.89 -11.08 -13.36
CA GLY A 160 -3.21 -10.50 -13.12
C GLY A 160 -3.19 -9.24 -12.25
N ALA A 161 -2.06 -8.53 -12.20
CA ALA A 161 -1.95 -7.25 -11.52
C ALA A 161 -2.94 -6.25 -12.14
N ASP A 162 -3.70 -5.57 -11.28
CA ASP A 162 -4.63 -4.55 -11.75
C ASP A 162 -3.91 -3.22 -12.03
N ARG A 163 -4.68 -2.23 -12.50
CA ARG A 163 -4.17 -0.90 -12.81
C ARG A 163 -3.52 -0.21 -11.61
N SER A 164 -3.99 -0.48 -10.41
CA SER A 164 -3.47 0.13 -9.18
C SER A 164 -2.08 -0.43 -8.86
N VAL A 165 -1.91 -1.76 -8.90
CA VAL A 165 -0.61 -2.41 -8.73
C VAL A 165 0.38 -2.00 -9.83
N LEU A 166 -0.07 -2.01 -11.09
CA LEU A 166 0.73 -1.60 -12.24
C LEU A 166 1.23 -0.15 -12.11
N ARG A 167 0.35 0.79 -11.71
CA ARG A 167 0.72 2.20 -11.51
C ARG A 167 1.81 2.35 -10.46
N GLY A 168 1.65 1.71 -9.29
CA GLY A 168 2.65 1.77 -8.23
C GLY A 168 4.00 1.19 -8.65
N ALA A 169 3.99 0.03 -9.34
CA ALA A 169 5.23 -0.60 -9.82
C ALA A 169 5.96 0.25 -10.88
N VAL A 170 5.21 0.84 -11.82
CA VAL A 170 5.75 1.72 -12.86
C VAL A 170 6.42 2.96 -12.25
N LYS A 171 5.74 3.60 -11.27
CA LYS A 171 6.32 4.73 -10.52
C LYS A 171 7.60 4.34 -9.80
N LEU A 172 7.58 3.21 -9.09
CA LEU A 172 8.71 2.75 -8.28
C LEU A 172 9.96 2.51 -9.15
N LEU A 173 9.78 1.92 -10.32
CA LEU A 173 10.87 1.52 -11.21
C LEU A 173 11.24 2.60 -12.24
N GLY A 174 10.59 3.77 -12.19
CA GLY A 174 10.86 4.89 -13.10
C GLY A 174 10.42 4.65 -14.56
N GLY A 175 9.51 3.70 -14.78
CA GLY A 175 8.91 3.48 -16.10
C GLY A 175 7.90 4.57 -16.44
N ALA A 176 7.74 4.91 -17.72
CA ALA A 176 6.55 5.62 -18.16
C ALA A 176 5.38 4.62 -18.22
N PRO A 177 4.16 4.97 -17.79
CA PRO A 177 2.99 4.13 -18.06
C PRO A 177 2.84 3.99 -19.57
N SER A 178 2.83 2.74 -20.05
CA SER A 178 2.61 2.39 -21.46
C SER A 178 1.17 2.65 -21.90
#